data_AF-A0A947CI99-F1
#
_entry.id   AF-A0A947CI99-F1
#
_cell.length_a   1.000
_cell.length_b   1.000
_cell.length_c   1.000
_cell.angle_alpha   90.00
_cell.angle_beta   90.00
_cell.angle_gamma   90.00
#
_symmetry.space_group_name_H-M   'P 1'
#
loop_
_entity.id
_entity.type
_entity.pdbx_description
1 polymer ?
#
loop_
_entity_poly.entity_id
_entity_poly.type
_entity_poly.pdbx_seq_one_letter_code
_entity_poly.pdbx_strand_id
1 'polypeptide(L)'
;TTLYEDLNLEDVESFLFGIVPLCPQPEPTGACCIDLETCIDGLTQSECAGFGGTYQGNDSACEEIICFTPGESCCDLGDPRILSMYFTGDDCSATSHDQGGNATCDDFGIITDPAYILATDKEDPDDGGARVWFAGTVSVGDIYEIDAANAGENKLKSNTFIHIFDSEGGTQLQKVKIHTSCSEPLETGNQFGASLLVGCLGENEGPFPFMCDGKIVEMTMIWDGSEPVRVKAYDGRIGGPLLADIDNIAIGQEITIGPYTGPNDVFYEIFEAGTSTPLGMSKFHRSCSDDEMDGPEDCGTNQGNGKDNDPGFINDWLLEGLVDEMGGVLDCSEGVPFTGGWSPASDLTGDGIVDFADLLRVLAAWGACPEDCPEDLDGSGAVDFLDLLAVLSDWGAG
;
A
#
# COMPACT_ATOMS: atom_id res chain seq x y z
N THR A 1 17.71 -84.49 20.35
CA THR A 1 18.36 -84.61 19.03
C THR A 1 17.58 -83.73 18.09
N THR A 2 18.21 -82.64 17.66
CA THR A 2 17.93 -81.87 16.43
C THR A 2 16.47 -81.55 16.09
N LEU A 3 16.01 -80.34 16.49
CA LEU A 3 15.08 -79.56 15.69
C LEU A 3 15.92 -78.57 14.89
N TYR A 4 16.46 -79.05 13.78
CA TYR A 4 16.99 -78.23 12.69
C TYR A 4 16.32 -78.81 11.45
N GLU A 5 15.36 -78.09 10.89
CA GLU A 5 15.20 -77.87 9.45
C GLU A 5 13.93 -77.05 9.19
N ASP A 6 14.00 -76.24 8.13
CA ASP A 6 12.93 -75.45 7.51
C ASP A 6 12.79 -73.98 7.95
N LEU A 7 13.88 -73.21 7.76
CA LEU A 7 13.77 -71.83 7.29
C LEU A 7 14.23 -71.81 5.82
N ASN A 8 13.28 -71.52 4.93
CA ASN A 8 13.45 -71.61 3.49
C ASN A 8 14.26 -70.39 2.99
N LEU A 9 15.12 -70.56 1.98
CA LEU A 9 15.93 -69.45 1.42
C LEU A 9 15.09 -68.39 0.70
N GLU A 10 13.81 -68.67 0.43
CA GLU A 10 12.82 -67.70 -0.06
C GLU A 10 12.25 -66.80 1.06
N ASP A 11 12.36 -67.20 2.34
CA ASP A 11 11.90 -66.40 3.47
C ASP A 11 12.92 -65.32 3.88
N VAL A 12 14.19 -65.47 3.46
CA VAL A 12 15.29 -64.54 3.79
C VAL A 12 15.32 -63.33 2.84
N GLU A 13 14.81 -63.45 1.61
CA GLU A 13 14.70 -62.30 0.71
C GLU A 13 13.52 -61.38 1.06
N SER A 14 12.48 -61.88 1.72
CA SER A 14 11.38 -61.02 2.21
C SER A 14 11.74 -60.20 3.46
N PHE A 15 12.79 -60.59 4.19
CA PHE A 15 13.23 -59.92 5.42
C PHE A 15 14.34 -58.88 5.21
N LEU A 16 15.02 -58.89 4.05
CA LEU A 16 16.06 -57.91 3.70
C LEU A 16 15.55 -56.73 2.86
N PHE A 17 14.33 -56.79 2.32
CA PHE A 17 13.69 -55.68 1.61
C PHE A 17 12.64 -54.90 2.44
N GLY A 18 12.39 -55.31 3.70
CA GLY A 18 11.30 -54.76 4.52
C GLY A 18 11.62 -53.52 5.35
N ILE A 19 12.86 -53.02 5.35
CA ILE A 19 13.25 -51.86 6.18
C ILE A 19 14.35 -51.02 5.52
N VAL A 20 14.26 -50.77 4.21
CA VAL A 20 14.78 -49.49 3.73
C VAL A 20 13.64 -48.52 4.03
N PRO A 21 13.78 -47.55 4.95
CA PRO A 21 12.85 -46.44 4.99
C PRO A 21 12.82 -45.90 3.56
N LEU A 22 11.67 -45.99 2.87
CA LEU A 22 11.48 -45.20 1.67
C LEU A 22 11.84 -43.79 2.09
N CYS A 23 12.94 -43.25 1.58
CA CYS A 23 13.33 -41.89 1.88
C CYS A 23 12.09 -41.06 1.54
N PRO A 24 11.50 -40.33 2.51
CA PRO A 24 10.31 -39.54 2.23
C PRO A 24 10.65 -38.71 1.00
N GLN A 25 9.88 -38.92 -0.08
CA GLN A 25 10.13 -38.18 -1.30
C GLN A 25 9.97 -36.70 -0.94
N PRO A 26 10.90 -35.83 -1.34
CA PRO A 26 10.73 -34.41 -1.10
C PRO A 26 9.38 -34.01 -1.68
N GLU A 27 8.59 -33.28 -0.90
CA GLU A 27 7.32 -32.78 -1.39
C GLU A 27 7.58 -31.91 -2.62
N PRO A 28 6.73 -31.98 -3.66
CA PRO A 28 6.91 -31.17 -4.83
C PRO A 28 6.77 -29.69 -4.47
N THR A 29 7.65 -28.87 -5.03
CA THR A 29 7.72 -27.43 -4.78
C THR A 29 7.52 -26.65 -6.07
N GLY A 30 7.24 -25.36 -5.94
CA GLY A 30 7.07 -24.42 -7.04
C GLY A 30 7.02 -22.99 -6.53
N ALA A 31 6.71 -22.07 -7.43
CA ALA A 31 6.56 -20.66 -7.13
C ALA A 31 5.27 -20.37 -6.34
N CYS A 32 5.37 -19.36 -5.49
CA CYS A 32 4.29 -18.87 -4.65
C CYS A 32 4.18 -17.36 -4.78
N CYS A 33 3.02 -16.89 -5.22
CA CYS A 33 2.74 -15.46 -5.33
C CYS A 33 2.08 -14.95 -4.07
N ILE A 34 2.73 -14.03 -3.36
CA ILE A 34 2.18 -13.41 -2.16
C ILE A 34 1.35 -12.18 -2.53
N ASP A 35 1.88 -11.36 -3.44
CA ASP A 35 1.26 -10.16 -4.00
C ASP A 35 1.78 -9.94 -5.45
N LEU A 36 1.51 -8.78 -6.06
CA LEU A 36 1.91 -8.48 -7.45
C LEU A 36 3.43 -8.46 -7.68
N GLU A 37 4.23 -8.17 -6.65
CA GLU A 37 5.69 -8.00 -6.75
C GLU A 37 6.47 -9.11 -6.03
N THR A 38 5.80 -9.82 -5.12
CA THR A 38 6.42 -10.82 -4.26
C THR A 38 6.10 -12.23 -4.75
N CYS A 39 7.10 -12.86 -5.33
CA CYS A 39 7.10 -14.28 -5.68
C CYS A 39 8.23 -15.03 -4.98
N ILE A 40 7.90 -16.18 -4.38
CA ILE A 40 8.86 -17.04 -3.68
C ILE A 40 8.95 -18.40 -4.37
N ASP A 41 10.15 -18.76 -4.83
CA ASP A 41 10.44 -20.07 -5.42
C ASP A 41 10.58 -21.18 -4.39
N GLY A 42 10.33 -22.42 -4.84
CA GLY A 42 10.69 -23.60 -4.08
C GLY A 42 9.85 -23.85 -2.84
N LEU A 43 8.65 -23.28 -2.76
CA LEU A 43 7.69 -23.58 -1.70
C LEU A 43 6.82 -24.77 -2.06
N THR A 44 6.45 -25.59 -1.08
CA THR A 44 5.33 -26.53 -1.22
C THR A 44 4.01 -25.76 -1.27
N GLN A 45 2.95 -26.39 -1.77
CA GLN A 45 1.60 -25.81 -1.73
C GLN A 45 1.18 -25.41 -0.32
N SER A 46 1.54 -26.22 0.68
CA SER A 46 1.26 -25.99 2.10
C SER A 46 1.97 -24.75 2.63
N GLU A 47 3.27 -24.63 2.35
CA GLU A 47 4.08 -23.47 2.77
C GLU A 47 3.58 -22.20 2.10
N CYS A 48 3.29 -22.27 0.80
CA CYS A 48 2.75 -21.13 0.06
C CYS A 48 1.44 -20.61 0.66
N ALA A 49 0.49 -21.52 0.95
CA ALA A 49 -0.76 -21.16 1.62
C ALA A 49 -0.52 -20.63 3.05
N GLY A 50 0.53 -21.10 3.73
CA GLY A 50 0.95 -20.60 5.04
C GLY A 50 1.41 -19.14 5.02
N PHE A 51 1.97 -18.68 3.91
CA PHE A 51 2.31 -17.27 3.68
C PHE A 51 1.14 -16.43 3.13
N GLY A 52 -0.07 -17.00 3.06
CA GLY A 52 -1.23 -16.34 2.45
C GLY A 52 -1.16 -16.22 0.93
N GLY A 53 -0.18 -16.87 0.29
CA GLY A 53 0.07 -16.78 -1.14
C GLY A 53 -0.71 -17.78 -2.00
N THR A 54 -0.71 -17.52 -3.30
CA THR A 54 -1.27 -18.39 -4.34
C THR A 54 -0.19 -19.24 -4.95
N TYR A 55 -0.29 -20.57 -4.77
CA TYR A 55 0.65 -21.55 -5.32
C TYR A 55 0.44 -21.75 -6.81
N GLN A 56 1.53 -21.67 -7.58
CA GLN A 56 1.47 -21.60 -9.04
C GLN A 56 1.69 -22.95 -9.73
N GLY A 57 1.79 -24.03 -8.93
CA GLY A 57 1.94 -25.39 -9.39
C GLY A 57 3.38 -25.91 -9.26
N ASN A 58 3.54 -27.23 -9.38
CA ASN A 58 4.84 -27.88 -9.20
C ASN A 58 5.81 -27.52 -10.32
N ASP A 59 7.09 -27.41 -9.97
CA ASP A 59 8.20 -27.07 -10.87
C ASP A 59 8.05 -25.70 -11.56
N SER A 60 7.13 -24.86 -11.07
CA SER A 60 6.99 -23.49 -11.52
C SER A 60 8.07 -22.60 -10.90
N ALA A 61 8.48 -21.56 -11.63
CA ALA A 61 9.52 -20.63 -11.22
C ALA A 61 9.01 -19.19 -11.27
N CYS A 62 9.39 -18.38 -10.28
CA CYS A 62 9.02 -16.97 -10.19
C CYS A 62 9.55 -16.13 -11.35
N GLU A 63 10.65 -16.55 -11.98
CA GLU A 63 11.17 -15.93 -13.21
C GLU A 63 10.19 -16.06 -14.40
N GLU A 64 9.31 -17.07 -14.38
CA GLU A 64 8.37 -17.36 -15.47
C GLU A 64 6.92 -17.04 -15.11
N ILE A 65 6.67 -16.52 -13.90
CA ILE A 65 5.33 -16.26 -13.36
C ILE A 65 5.12 -14.78 -13.12
N ILE A 66 3.96 -14.31 -13.53
CA ILE A 66 3.43 -13.00 -13.18
C ILE A 66 2.50 -13.22 -12.00
N CYS A 67 2.85 -12.65 -10.85
CA CYS A 67 2.01 -12.76 -9.69
C CYS A 67 0.84 -11.79 -9.79
N PHE A 68 -0.37 -12.35 -9.74
CA PHE A 68 -1.63 -11.64 -9.55
C PHE A 68 -2.72 -12.64 -9.17
N THR A 69 -3.84 -12.15 -8.67
CA THR A 69 -5.03 -12.98 -8.40
C THR A 69 -6.03 -12.76 -9.53
N PRO A 70 -6.25 -13.71 -10.45
CA PRO A 70 -7.24 -13.55 -11.52
C PRO A 70 -8.68 -13.52 -10.97
N GLY A 71 -9.55 -12.74 -11.63
CA GLY A 71 -10.97 -12.65 -11.29
C GLY A 71 -11.29 -11.66 -10.16
N GLU A 72 -10.32 -10.85 -9.74
CA GLU A 72 -10.56 -9.74 -8.83
C GLU A 72 -11.24 -8.59 -9.59
N SER A 73 -12.36 -8.11 -9.06
CA SER A 73 -13.17 -7.09 -9.72
C SER A 73 -12.60 -5.70 -9.48
N CYS A 74 -12.32 -4.98 -10.57
CA CYS A 74 -11.87 -3.58 -10.53
C CYS A 74 -12.98 -2.59 -10.22
N CYS A 75 -14.17 -3.10 -9.92
CA CYS A 75 -15.41 -2.35 -9.79
C CYS A 75 -16.00 -2.43 -8.39
N ASP A 76 -15.41 -3.25 -7.50
CA ASP A 76 -15.93 -3.46 -6.14
C ASP A 76 -15.79 -2.20 -5.28
N LEU A 77 -14.85 -1.33 -5.66
CA LEU A 77 -14.42 -0.17 -4.89
C LEU A 77 -14.60 1.13 -5.71
N GLY A 78 -15.64 1.16 -6.54
CA GLY A 78 -15.98 2.30 -7.41
C GLY A 78 -15.49 2.16 -8.84
N ASP A 79 -15.64 3.25 -9.60
CA ASP A 79 -15.08 3.32 -10.96
C ASP A 79 -13.54 3.25 -10.87
N PRO A 80 -12.86 2.50 -11.75
CA PRO A 80 -11.40 2.42 -11.79
C PRO A 80 -10.71 3.77 -11.84
N ARG A 81 -9.72 3.96 -10.96
CA ARG A 81 -8.75 5.06 -10.99
C ARG A 81 -7.42 4.60 -11.58
N ILE A 82 -6.92 3.44 -11.14
CA ILE A 82 -5.66 2.86 -11.57
C ILE A 82 -5.92 1.50 -12.21
N LEU A 83 -5.27 1.23 -13.34
CA LEU A 83 -5.13 -0.10 -13.91
C LEU A 83 -3.65 -0.45 -14.01
N SER A 84 -3.23 -1.52 -13.35
CA SER A 84 -1.88 -2.08 -13.46
C SER A 84 -1.89 -3.12 -14.58
N MET A 85 -1.20 -2.80 -15.68
CA MET A 85 -1.23 -3.58 -16.92
C MET A 85 0.12 -4.25 -17.15
N TYR A 86 0.14 -5.57 -17.21
CA TYR A 86 1.31 -6.33 -17.63
C TYR A 86 1.41 -6.33 -19.17
N PHE A 87 2.55 -5.90 -19.70
CA PHE A 87 2.77 -5.82 -21.14
C PHE A 87 3.24 -7.16 -21.70
N THR A 88 2.32 -7.90 -22.30
CA THR A 88 2.55 -9.22 -22.91
C THR A 88 3.24 -9.15 -24.27
N GLY A 89 3.07 -8.03 -24.99
CA GLY A 89 3.53 -7.90 -26.38
C GLY A 89 2.68 -8.64 -27.43
N ASP A 90 1.55 -9.25 -27.03
CA ASP A 90 0.68 -10.02 -27.92
C ASP A 90 -0.15 -9.17 -28.89
N ASP A 91 -0.71 -9.81 -29.92
CA ASP A 91 -1.63 -9.18 -30.87
C ASP A 91 -3.11 -9.24 -30.40
N CYS A 92 -4.02 -8.63 -31.15
CA CYS A 92 -5.44 -8.59 -30.76
C CYS A 92 -6.10 -9.97 -30.65
N SER A 93 -5.51 -11.04 -31.21
CA SER A 93 -6.05 -12.40 -31.08
C SER A 93 -5.93 -12.98 -29.66
N ALA A 94 -5.08 -12.39 -28.81
CA ALA A 94 -4.97 -12.74 -27.40
C ALA A 94 -6.10 -12.16 -26.54
N THR A 95 -6.87 -11.19 -27.06
CA THR A 95 -7.98 -10.56 -26.32
C THR A 95 -8.97 -11.62 -25.84
N SER A 96 -9.08 -11.76 -24.51
CA SER A 96 -9.91 -12.79 -23.87
C SER A 96 -11.23 -12.26 -23.33
N HIS A 97 -11.42 -10.94 -23.33
CA HIS A 97 -12.61 -10.29 -22.79
C HIS A 97 -13.02 -9.08 -23.65
N ASP A 98 -14.26 -9.09 -24.17
CA ASP A 98 -14.78 -8.02 -25.06
C ASP A 98 -15.70 -7.02 -24.35
N GLN A 99 -15.98 -7.21 -23.05
CA GLN A 99 -16.91 -6.40 -22.26
C GLN A 99 -18.27 -6.20 -22.95
N GLY A 100 -18.85 -7.27 -23.51
CA GLY A 100 -20.12 -7.20 -24.22
C GLY A 100 -20.04 -6.36 -25.51
N GLY A 101 -18.84 -6.23 -26.08
CA GLY A 101 -18.52 -5.43 -27.27
C GLY A 101 -18.06 -4.00 -26.96
N ASN A 102 -17.87 -3.64 -25.69
CA ASN A 102 -17.38 -2.32 -25.30
C ASN A 102 -15.84 -2.21 -25.27
N ALA A 103 -15.15 -3.35 -25.21
CA ALA A 103 -13.72 -3.42 -25.45
C ALA A 103 -13.44 -3.76 -26.93
N THR A 104 -12.47 -3.07 -27.52
CA THR A 104 -12.07 -3.29 -28.92
C THR A 104 -10.56 -3.30 -29.03
N CYS A 105 -10.02 -4.07 -29.97
CA CYS A 105 -8.60 -4.10 -30.26
C CYS A 105 -8.40 -4.05 -31.78
N ASP A 106 -7.52 -3.15 -32.23
CA ASP A 106 -7.10 -3.01 -33.62
C ASP A 106 -5.58 -3.17 -33.75
N ASP A 107 -5.12 -4.09 -34.59
CA ASP A 107 -3.71 -4.24 -34.96
C ASP A 107 -3.37 -3.43 -36.22
N PHE A 108 -2.31 -2.65 -36.15
CA PHE A 108 -1.78 -1.84 -37.25
C PHE A 108 -0.38 -2.30 -37.70
N GLY A 109 0.33 -3.01 -36.83
CA GLY A 109 1.67 -3.53 -37.06
C GLY A 109 2.02 -4.67 -36.10
N ILE A 110 3.28 -5.10 -36.14
CA ILE A 110 3.81 -6.09 -35.20
C ILE A 110 4.33 -5.32 -33.99
N ILE A 111 3.92 -5.71 -32.77
CA ILE A 111 4.42 -5.12 -31.52
C ILE A 111 5.93 -5.29 -31.40
N THR A 112 6.63 -4.24 -30.98
CA THR A 112 8.07 -4.24 -30.72
C THR A 112 8.37 -4.41 -29.24
N ASP A 113 9.61 -4.80 -28.90
CA ASP A 113 10.10 -4.80 -27.54
C ASP A 113 11.43 -4.03 -27.46
N PRO A 114 11.49 -2.91 -26.70
CA PRO A 114 10.35 -2.26 -26.03
C PRO A 114 9.39 -1.59 -27.03
N ALA A 115 8.24 -1.15 -26.52
CA ALA A 115 7.28 -0.30 -27.25
C ALA A 115 6.99 0.98 -26.45
N TYR A 116 6.52 2.03 -27.14
CA TYR A 116 6.02 3.23 -26.47
C TYR A 116 4.51 3.13 -26.28
N ILE A 117 4.05 3.22 -25.03
CA ILE A 117 2.64 3.11 -24.66
C ILE A 117 2.12 4.50 -24.24
N LEU A 118 0.96 4.87 -24.76
CA LEU A 118 0.22 6.08 -24.40
C LEU A 118 -1.22 5.68 -24.03
N ALA A 119 -1.63 5.93 -22.79
CA ALA A 119 -2.99 5.66 -22.33
C ALA A 119 -3.77 6.98 -22.14
N THR A 120 -4.96 7.09 -22.76
CA THR A 120 -5.76 8.32 -22.76
C THR A 120 -7.27 8.10 -22.69
N ASP A 121 -8.04 9.18 -22.48
CA ASP A 121 -9.51 9.19 -22.57
C ASP A 121 -10.04 9.36 -24.02
N LYS A 122 -9.15 9.45 -25.01
CA LYS A 122 -9.50 9.74 -26.42
C LYS A 122 -9.01 8.67 -27.38
N GLU A 123 -9.85 8.39 -28.37
CA GLU A 123 -9.49 7.50 -29.47
C GLU A 123 -8.40 8.07 -30.37
N ASP A 124 -8.38 9.40 -30.54
CA ASP A 124 -7.31 10.09 -31.26
C ASP A 124 -6.19 10.43 -30.27
N PRO A 125 -5.00 9.79 -30.36
CA PRO A 125 -3.89 10.07 -29.45
C PRO A 125 -3.30 11.48 -29.63
N ASP A 126 -3.58 12.16 -30.75
CA ASP A 126 -3.09 13.51 -31.04
C ASP A 126 -4.10 14.61 -30.67
N ASP A 127 -5.25 14.25 -30.08
CA ASP A 127 -6.24 15.24 -29.62
C ASP A 127 -5.63 16.08 -28.49
N GLY A 128 -5.43 17.37 -28.74
CA GLY A 128 -4.89 18.31 -27.74
C GLY A 128 -5.77 18.52 -26.50
N GLY A 129 -6.98 17.94 -26.48
CA GLY A 129 -7.85 17.87 -25.31
C GLY A 129 -7.88 16.49 -24.62
N ALA A 130 -7.02 15.55 -25.02
CA ALA A 130 -6.90 14.25 -24.39
C ALA A 130 -6.28 14.36 -22.99
N ARG A 131 -6.83 13.61 -22.04
CA ARG A 131 -6.19 13.33 -20.74
C ARG A 131 -5.21 12.19 -20.95
N VAL A 132 -3.98 12.40 -20.51
CA VAL A 132 -2.93 11.38 -20.56
C VAL A 132 -2.81 10.77 -19.17
N TRP A 133 -3.03 9.46 -19.08
CA TRP A 133 -2.97 8.70 -17.83
C TRP A 133 -1.70 7.85 -17.73
N PHE A 134 -1.08 7.57 -18.86
CA PHE A 134 0.26 6.98 -18.93
C PHE A 134 0.93 7.38 -20.25
N ALA A 135 2.24 7.61 -20.22
CA ALA A 135 3.07 7.83 -21.39
C ALA A 135 4.50 7.35 -21.09
N GLY A 136 4.98 6.32 -21.78
CA GLY A 136 6.30 5.76 -21.48
C GLY A 136 6.73 4.63 -22.40
N THR A 137 8.03 4.33 -22.39
CA THR A 137 8.59 3.14 -23.05
C THR A 137 8.50 1.97 -22.07
N VAL A 138 7.90 0.86 -22.52
CA VAL A 138 7.63 -0.33 -21.71
C VAL A 138 8.20 -1.55 -22.44
N SER A 139 8.96 -2.39 -21.72
CA SER A 139 9.47 -3.65 -22.25
C SER A 139 8.45 -4.77 -22.05
N VAL A 140 8.47 -5.76 -22.94
CA VAL A 140 7.65 -6.96 -22.74
C VAL A 140 8.08 -7.62 -21.44
N GLY A 141 7.11 -7.93 -20.57
CA GLY A 141 7.37 -8.41 -19.22
C GLY A 141 7.21 -7.36 -18.12
N ASP A 142 7.16 -6.07 -18.46
CA ASP A 142 7.01 -5.02 -17.47
C ASP A 142 5.53 -4.70 -17.20
N ILE A 143 5.26 -4.23 -15.98
CA ILE A 143 3.97 -3.65 -15.61
C ILE A 143 4.04 -2.13 -15.83
N TYR A 144 2.97 -1.56 -16.37
CA TYR A 144 2.77 -0.12 -16.45
C TYR A 144 1.40 0.27 -15.89
N GLU A 145 1.34 1.43 -15.24
CA GLU A 145 0.14 1.88 -14.53
C GLU A 145 -0.57 3.00 -15.28
N ILE A 146 -1.84 2.78 -15.58
CA ILE A 146 -2.73 3.80 -16.14
C ILE A 146 -3.42 4.47 -14.95
N ASP A 147 -2.95 5.65 -14.54
CA ASP A 147 -3.50 6.40 -13.40
C ASP A 147 -4.21 7.69 -13.83
N ALA A 148 -5.48 7.82 -13.41
CA ALA A 148 -6.26 9.04 -13.59
C ALA A 148 -5.60 10.29 -12.98
N ALA A 149 -4.82 10.12 -11.89
CA ALA A 149 -4.17 11.22 -11.18
C ALA A 149 -3.11 11.94 -12.04
N ASN A 150 -2.51 11.26 -13.02
CA ASN A 150 -1.59 11.87 -14.00
C ASN A 150 -2.28 12.96 -14.85
N ALA A 151 -3.62 12.97 -14.89
CA ALA A 151 -4.42 13.99 -15.53
C ALA A 151 -5.20 14.88 -14.53
N GLY A 152 -4.89 14.79 -13.23
CA GLY A 152 -5.58 15.53 -12.17
C GLY A 152 -7.02 15.07 -11.95
N GLU A 153 -7.31 13.78 -12.15
CA GLU A 153 -8.65 13.21 -12.02
C GLU A 153 -8.64 12.07 -10.98
N ASN A 154 -9.73 11.92 -10.24
CA ASN A 154 -9.84 10.88 -9.20
C ASN A 154 -10.35 9.53 -9.74
N LYS A 155 -10.66 9.47 -11.04
CA LYS A 155 -11.05 8.27 -11.76
C LYS A 155 -10.80 8.34 -13.25
N LEU A 156 -10.67 7.18 -13.88
CA LEU A 156 -10.64 7.06 -15.33
C LEU A 156 -12.00 7.47 -15.89
N LYS A 157 -12.00 8.08 -17.08
CA LYS A 157 -13.25 8.32 -17.82
C LYS A 157 -13.82 6.99 -18.32
N SER A 158 -15.03 7.01 -18.85
CA SER A 158 -15.73 5.77 -19.25
C SER A 158 -14.98 4.93 -20.27
N ASN A 159 -14.15 5.53 -21.11
CA ASN A 159 -13.31 4.81 -22.05
C ASN A 159 -11.84 5.10 -21.75
N THR A 160 -11.05 4.05 -21.80
CA THR A 160 -9.59 4.07 -21.75
C THR A 160 -9.06 3.53 -23.06
N PHE A 161 -8.24 4.33 -23.74
CA PHE A 161 -7.57 3.94 -24.96
C PHE A 161 -6.09 3.72 -24.67
N ILE A 162 -5.58 2.53 -24.98
CA ILE A 162 -4.16 2.20 -24.89
C ILE A 162 -3.64 2.18 -26.32
N HIS A 163 -2.74 3.12 -26.63
CA HIS A 163 -2.09 3.25 -27.93
C HIS A 163 -0.66 2.74 -27.80
N ILE A 164 -0.28 1.78 -28.63
CA ILE A 164 1.06 1.21 -28.63
C ILE A 164 1.76 1.62 -29.92
N PHE A 165 2.95 2.18 -29.81
CA PHE A 165 3.78 2.67 -30.91
C PHE A 165 5.16 1.99 -30.92
N ASP A 166 5.82 1.99 -32.08
CA ASP A 166 7.20 1.50 -32.18
C ASP A 166 8.21 2.33 -31.38
N SER A 167 7.88 3.60 -31.11
CA SER A 167 8.70 4.58 -30.40
C SER A 167 7.86 5.83 -30.10
N GLU A 168 8.35 6.72 -29.24
CA GLU A 168 7.69 7.99 -28.95
C GLU A 168 7.53 8.84 -30.22
N GLY A 169 6.28 9.20 -30.57
CA GLY A 169 5.94 9.89 -31.82
C GLY A 169 6.11 9.05 -33.09
N GLY A 170 6.25 7.73 -32.93
CA GLY A 170 6.49 6.77 -33.99
C GLY A 170 5.22 6.21 -34.65
N THR A 171 5.33 5.04 -35.26
CA THR A 171 4.19 4.39 -35.94
C THR A 171 3.32 3.64 -34.94
N GLN A 172 2.01 3.85 -34.98
CA GLN A 172 1.08 3.08 -34.16
C GLN A 172 1.06 1.61 -34.60
N LEU A 173 1.21 0.70 -33.65
CA LEU A 173 1.27 -0.75 -33.83
C LEU A 173 -0.02 -1.43 -33.38
N GLN A 174 -0.65 -0.95 -32.31
CA GLN A 174 -1.92 -1.47 -31.82
C GLN A 174 -2.71 -0.37 -31.09
N LYS A 175 -4.04 -0.50 -31.10
CA LYS A 175 -4.96 0.32 -30.31
C LYS A 175 -5.91 -0.59 -29.57
N VAL A 176 -6.02 -0.39 -28.27
CA VAL A 176 -6.99 -1.07 -27.42
C VAL A 176 -7.92 -0.02 -26.84
N LYS A 177 -9.21 -0.33 -26.80
CA LYS A 177 -10.22 0.41 -26.04
C LYS A 177 -10.73 -0.52 -24.95
N ILE A 178 -10.76 -0.02 -23.72
CA ILE A 178 -11.37 -0.67 -22.55
C ILE A 178 -12.45 0.26 -22.02
N HIS A 179 -13.56 -0.29 -21.57
CA HIS A 179 -14.59 0.45 -20.88
C HIS A 179 -14.37 0.37 -19.37
N THR A 180 -14.09 1.51 -18.76
CA THR A 180 -13.64 1.65 -17.36
C THR A 180 -14.70 2.28 -16.46
N SER A 181 -15.98 2.25 -16.86
CA SER A 181 -17.09 2.74 -16.03
C SER A 181 -17.88 1.64 -15.31
N CYS A 182 -17.34 0.42 -15.26
CA CYS A 182 -17.97 -0.72 -14.58
C CYS A 182 -19.41 -1.07 -15.00
N SER A 183 -19.84 -0.64 -16.19
CA SER A 183 -21.14 -1.05 -16.75
C SER A 183 -21.12 -2.49 -17.26
N GLU A 184 -19.93 -3.02 -17.48
CA GLU A 184 -19.62 -4.39 -17.88
C GLU A 184 -18.47 -4.88 -16.98
N PRO A 185 -18.34 -6.19 -16.74
CA PRO A 185 -17.26 -6.72 -15.91
C PRO A 185 -15.88 -6.27 -16.39
N LEU A 186 -15.04 -5.94 -15.42
CA LEU A 186 -13.62 -5.64 -15.60
C LEU A 186 -12.90 -6.29 -14.43
N GLU A 187 -12.16 -7.35 -14.71
CA GLU A 187 -11.52 -8.17 -13.69
C GLU A 187 -10.05 -8.40 -14.04
N THR A 188 -9.20 -8.54 -13.02
CA THR A 188 -7.82 -9.00 -13.21
C THR A 188 -7.81 -10.35 -13.94
N GLY A 189 -6.79 -10.57 -14.77
CA GLY A 189 -6.72 -11.67 -15.73
C GLY A 189 -7.44 -11.43 -17.06
N ASN A 190 -8.16 -10.31 -17.21
CA ASN A 190 -8.71 -9.91 -18.52
C ASN A 190 -7.57 -9.45 -19.44
N GLN A 191 -7.42 -10.11 -20.60
CA GLN A 191 -6.43 -9.74 -21.62
C GLN A 191 -7.09 -8.84 -22.66
N PHE A 192 -6.46 -7.68 -22.95
CA PHE A 192 -6.86 -6.75 -24.00
C PHE A 192 -5.69 -6.45 -24.93
N GLY A 193 -5.66 -7.08 -26.11
CA GLY A 193 -4.51 -6.99 -27.02
C GLY A 193 -3.21 -7.39 -26.32
N ALA A 194 -2.20 -6.53 -26.41
CA ALA A 194 -0.89 -6.72 -25.77
C ALA A 194 -0.88 -6.47 -24.25
N SER A 195 -2.00 -6.13 -23.63
CA SER A 195 -2.06 -5.66 -22.24
C SER A 195 -2.95 -6.56 -21.38
N LEU A 196 -2.35 -7.23 -20.41
CA LEU A 196 -3.03 -8.06 -19.42
C LEU A 196 -3.33 -7.22 -18.18
N LEU A 197 -4.59 -7.13 -17.77
CA LEU A 197 -4.95 -6.47 -16.52
C LEU A 197 -4.55 -7.37 -15.35
N VAL A 198 -3.59 -6.95 -14.52
CA VAL A 198 -3.09 -7.74 -13.40
C VAL A 198 -3.44 -7.16 -12.04
N GLY A 199 -3.74 -5.86 -11.98
CA GLY A 199 -4.21 -5.19 -10.76
C GLY A 199 -5.02 -3.94 -11.09
N CYS A 200 -5.79 -3.46 -10.13
CA CYS A 200 -6.59 -2.24 -10.29
C CYS A 200 -7.01 -1.65 -8.95
N LEU A 201 -7.22 -0.34 -8.92
CA LEU A 201 -7.72 0.39 -7.76
C LEU A 201 -8.90 1.29 -8.17
N GLY A 202 -9.95 1.30 -7.36
CA GLY A 202 -11.16 2.09 -7.59
C GLY A 202 -11.10 3.50 -6.98
N GLU A 203 -12.01 4.38 -7.40
CA GLU A 203 -12.11 5.76 -6.86
C GLU A 203 -12.55 5.83 -5.40
N ASN A 204 -13.11 4.74 -4.85
CA ASN A 204 -13.50 4.60 -3.46
C ASN A 204 -12.59 3.66 -2.67
N GLU A 205 -11.55 3.07 -3.30
CA GLU A 205 -10.40 2.62 -2.51
C GLU A 205 -9.83 3.88 -1.86
N GLY A 206 -9.76 3.86 -0.53
CA GLY A 206 -9.16 4.95 0.24
C GLY A 206 -7.80 5.33 -0.36
N PRO A 207 -7.46 6.62 -0.44
CA PRO A 207 -6.33 7.05 -1.25
C PRO A 207 -5.02 6.64 -0.60
N PHE A 208 -4.22 5.83 -1.31
CA PHE A 208 -2.77 5.80 -1.13
C PHE A 208 -2.18 7.22 -1.26
N PRO A 209 -0.98 7.43 -0.69
CA PRO A 209 -0.67 8.45 0.32
C PRO A 209 -1.21 9.82 -0.05
N PHE A 210 -1.78 10.53 0.94
CA PHE A 210 -2.04 11.95 0.86
C PHE A 210 -0.84 12.66 0.23
N MET A 211 -1.02 13.15 -1.00
CA MET A 211 -0.02 13.92 -1.71
C MET A 211 -0.45 15.37 -1.58
N CYS A 212 0.08 16.05 -0.57
CA CYS A 212 -0.29 17.43 -0.29
C CYS A 212 0.05 18.29 -1.51
N ASP A 213 -0.97 18.83 -2.18
CA ASP A 213 -0.81 19.81 -3.26
C ASP A 213 -1.48 21.15 -2.90
N GLY A 214 -0.72 22.23 -3.02
CA GLY A 214 -1.18 23.58 -2.76
C GLY A 214 -1.35 23.93 -1.27
N LYS A 215 -2.57 24.33 -0.90
CA LYS A 215 -2.91 24.83 0.44
C LYS A 215 -3.77 23.83 1.21
N ILE A 216 -3.37 23.56 2.44
CA ILE A 216 -4.21 22.90 3.44
C ILE A 216 -5.39 23.82 3.77
N VAL A 217 -6.63 23.39 3.59
CA VAL A 217 -7.86 24.13 3.88
C VAL A 217 -8.52 23.70 5.20
N GLU A 218 -8.16 22.56 5.76
CA GLU A 218 -8.63 22.10 7.07
C GLU A 218 -7.54 21.28 7.74
N MET A 219 -7.45 21.39 9.08
CA MET A 219 -6.48 20.65 9.88
C MET A 219 -7.21 19.99 11.05
N THR A 220 -6.93 18.72 11.25
CA THR A 220 -7.32 17.94 12.43
C THR A 220 -6.08 17.72 13.28
N MET A 221 -6.20 18.00 14.57
CA MET A 221 -5.08 18.04 15.51
C MET A 221 -5.50 17.43 16.85
N ILE A 222 -4.59 16.76 17.53
CA ILE A 222 -4.77 16.27 18.90
C ILE A 222 -3.97 17.14 19.87
N TRP A 223 -4.59 17.56 20.97
CA TRP A 223 -3.88 18.31 22.01
C TRP A 223 -2.96 17.40 22.85
N ASP A 224 -1.65 17.63 22.81
CA ASP A 224 -0.62 16.88 23.58
C ASP A 224 0.04 17.70 24.70
N GLY A 225 -0.59 18.82 25.08
CA GLY A 225 -0.12 19.62 26.20
C GLY A 225 -0.37 18.97 27.56
N SER A 226 0.22 19.54 28.62
CA SER A 226 0.20 18.95 29.96
C SER A 226 -1.12 19.14 30.74
N GLU A 227 -2.00 20.02 30.30
CA GLU A 227 -3.25 20.38 30.98
C GLU A 227 -4.33 20.74 29.95
N PRO A 228 -5.63 20.66 30.29
CA PRO A 228 -6.70 21.11 29.40
C PRO A 228 -6.61 22.60 29.06
N VAL A 229 -6.97 22.96 27.83
CA VAL A 229 -6.86 24.34 27.32
C VAL A 229 -8.14 24.86 26.69
N ARG A 230 -8.18 26.17 26.50
CA ARG A 230 -9.09 26.85 25.59
C ARG A 230 -8.31 27.43 24.42
N VAL A 231 -8.85 27.29 23.21
CA VAL A 231 -8.21 27.76 21.98
C VAL A 231 -9.11 28.71 21.22
N LYS A 232 -8.54 29.81 20.74
CA LYS A 232 -9.12 30.64 19.69
C LYS A 232 -8.31 30.51 18.42
N ALA A 233 -8.92 29.94 17.37
CA ALA A 233 -8.28 29.72 16.09
C ALA A 233 -8.62 30.84 15.09
N TYR A 234 -7.60 31.42 14.46
CA TYR A 234 -7.74 32.53 13.52
C TYR A 234 -7.26 32.15 12.10
N ASP A 235 -8.03 32.54 11.08
CA ASP A 235 -7.65 32.42 9.68
C ASP A 235 -6.74 33.58 9.28
N GLY A 236 -5.43 33.38 9.43
CA GLY A 236 -4.44 34.44 9.36
C GLY A 236 -4.07 34.95 10.75
N ARG A 237 -3.78 36.25 10.85
CA ARG A 237 -3.29 36.88 12.10
C ARG A 237 -4.28 36.83 13.27
N ILE A 238 -3.73 36.90 14.50
CA ILE A 238 -4.51 37.16 15.73
C ILE A 238 -5.38 38.42 15.61
N GLY A 239 -6.64 38.29 16.04
CA GLY A 239 -7.66 39.32 15.89
C GLY A 239 -8.21 39.46 14.46
N GLY A 240 -7.82 38.55 13.56
CA GLY A 240 -8.42 38.36 12.24
C GLY A 240 -9.76 37.61 12.30
N PRO A 241 -10.20 36.99 11.19
CA PRO A 241 -11.37 36.11 11.17
C PRO A 241 -11.19 34.96 12.17
N LEU A 242 -12.10 34.86 13.12
CA LEU A 242 -12.14 33.79 14.12
C LEU A 242 -12.88 32.59 13.53
N LEU A 243 -12.23 31.44 13.47
CA LEU A 243 -12.83 30.19 13.00
C LEU A 243 -13.46 29.40 14.15
N ALA A 244 -12.79 29.35 15.29
CA ALA A 244 -13.27 28.62 16.46
C ALA A 244 -12.86 29.27 17.77
N ASP A 245 -13.66 29.05 18.82
CA ASP A 245 -13.39 29.37 20.22
C ASP A 245 -13.86 28.17 21.05
N ILE A 246 -12.93 27.25 21.31
CA ILE A 246 -13.21 25.94 21.90
C ILE A 246 -12.59 25.92 23.30
N ASP A 247 -13.40 25.61 24.31
CA ASP A 247 -12.99 25.58 25.71
C ASP A 247 -12.99 24.15 26.25
N ASN A 248 -12.14 23.89 27.25
CA ASN A 248 -11.95 22.59 27.88
C ASN A 248 -11.55 21.48 26.89
N ILE A 249 -10.65 21.79 25.95
CA ILE A 249 -9.98 20.77 25.14
C ILE A 249 -9.12 19.93 26.09
N ALA A 250 -9.46 18.65 26.25
CA ALA A 250 -8.73 17.74 27.09
C ALA A 250 -7.42 17.29 26.42
N ILE A 251 -6.49 16.76 27.22
CA ILE A 251 -5.28 16.10 26.70
C ILE A 251 -5.72 14.85 25.90
N GLY A 252 -5.15 14.66 24.73
CA GLY A 252 -5.53 13.62 23.77
C GLY A 252 -6.84 13.90 23.04
N GLN A 253 -7.44 15.08 23.20
CA GLN A 253 -8.65 15.43 22.47
C GLN A 253 -8.33 15.95 21.08
N GLU A 254 -8.96 15.34 20.09
CA GLU A 254 -8.97 15.77 18.70
C GLU A 254 -9.86 17.00 18.48
N ILE A 255 -9.39 17.94 17.68
CA ILE A 255 -10.15 19.08 17.15
C ILE A 255 -9.87 19.24 15.66
N THR A 256 -10.90 19.64 14.91
CA THR A 256 -10.77 20.02 13.50
C THR A 256 -11.09 21.50 13.33
N ILE A 257 -10.23 22.21 12.61
CA ILE A 257 -10.36 23.64 12.35
C ILE A 257 -10.21 23.90 10.86
N GLY A 258 -11.22 24.58 10.31
CA GLY A 258 -11.34 24.95 8.91
C GLY A 258 -12.77 25.47 8.64
N PRO A 259 -13.11 25.72 7.37
CA PRO A 259 -12.19 25.84 6.24
C PRO A 259 -11.42 27.16 6.32
N TYR A 260 -10.12 27.11 6.11
CA TYR A 260 -9.28 28.29 6.04
C TYR A 260 -9.30 28.88 4.62
N THR A 261 -9.42 30.20 4.52
CA THR A 261 -9.50 30.94 3.24
C THR A 261 -8.44 32.04 3.12
N GLY A 262 -7.72 32.31 4.20
CA GLY A 262 -6.76 33.39 4.34
C GLY A 262 -5.33 33.04 3.89
N PRO A 263 -4.33 33.72 4.47
CA PRO A 263 -2.91 33.52 4.13
C PRO A 263 -2.39 32.15 4.61
N ASN A 264 -1.13 31.84 4.27
CA ASN A 264 -0.50 30.57 4.64
C ASN A 264 -0.24 30.41 6.14
N ASP A 265 -0.04 31.51 6.88
CA ASP A 265 0.19 31.43 8.32
C ASP A 265 -1.12 31.63 9.07
N VAL A 266 -1.55 30.64 9.84
CA VAL A 266 -2.72 30.69 10.73
C VAL A 266 -2.29 30.54 12.18
N PHE A 267 -3.08 31.07 13.11
CA PHE A 267 -2.65 31.22 14.49
C PHE A 267 -3.71 30.82 15.49
N TYR A 268 -3.31 30.08 16.52
CA TYR A 268 -4.15 29.69 17.66
C TYR A 268 -3.67 30.42 18.91
N GLU A 269 -4.55 31.18 19.57
CA GLU A 269 -4.29 31.67 20.93
C GLU A 269 -4.74 30.63 21.95
N ILE A 270 -3.85 30.27 22.87
CA ILE A 270 -4.07 29.22 23.88
C ILE A 270 -4.21 29.86 25.25
N PHE A 271 -5.24 29.46 25.98
CA PHE A 271 -5.58 29.95 27.31
C PHE A 271 -5.77 28.79 28.29
N GLU A 272 -5.64 29.07 29.59
CA GLU A 272 -6.03 28.13 30.64
C GLU A 272 -7.54 27.85 30.53
N ALA A 273 -7.92 26.56 30.53
CA ALA A 273 -9.30 26.11 30.37
C ALA A 273 -10.26 26.82 31.34
N GLY A 274 -11.44 27.21 30.83
CA GLY A 274 -12.45 27.95 31.58
C GLY A 274 -12.12 29.43 31.83
N THR A 275 -11.00 29.95 31.32
CA THR A 275 -10.54 31.32 31.61
C THR A 275 -10.24 32.15 30.35
N SER A 276 -9.61 33.30 30.54
CA SER A 276 -8.98 34.11 29.47
C SER A 276 -7.53 34.43 29.84
N THR A 277 -6.91 33.64 30.72
CA THR A 277 -5.49 33.75 31.07
C THR A 277 -4.66 33.15 29.93
N PRO A 278 -3.85 33.93 29.22
CA PRO A 278 -3.08 33.41 28.08
C PRO A 278 -1.95 32.50 28.56
N LEU A 279 -1.79 31.36 27.88
CA LEU A 279 -0.69 30.42 28.06
C LEU A 279 0.38 30.62 26.96
N GLY A 280 -0.06 30.94 25.76
CA GLY A 280 0.82 31.17 24.61
C GLY A 280 0.04 31.15 23.31
N MET A 281 0.73 30.83 22.23
CA MET A 281 0.14 30.78 20.90
C MET A 281 0.86 29.74 20.04
N SER A 282 0.12 29.14 19.11
CA SER A 282 0.66 28.28 18.07
C SER A 282 0.50 28.95 16.70
N LYS A 283 1.41 28.63 15.79
CA LYS A 283 1.43 29.04 14.39
C LYS A 283 1.48 27.79 13.52
N PHE A 284 0.67 27.74 12.47
CA PHE A 284 0.71 26.66 11.48
C PHE A 284 0.90 27.25 10.09
N HIS A 285 1.77 26.65 9.28
CA HIS A 285 1.95 27.02 7.88
C HIS A 285 1.14 26.06 7.00
N ARG A 286 -0.06 26.47 6.62
CA ARG A 286 -1.03 25.65 5.89
C ARG A 286 -0.72 25.53 4.39
N SER A 287 0.51 25.20 4.05
CA SER A 287 0.99 24.97 2.69
C SER A 287 1.84 23.72 2.69
N CYS A 288 1.66 22.89 1.66
CA CYS A 288 2.40 21.65 1.38
C CYS A 288 3.89 21.86 1.04
N SER A 289 4.46 23.00 1.43
CA SER A 289 5.90 23.25 1.36
C SER A 289 6.52 23.26 2.75
N ASP A 290 5.70 23.16 3.80
CA ASP A 290 6.16 22.90 5.15
C ASP A 290 6.40 21.39 5.26
N ASP A 291 7.66 20.98 5.34
CA ASP A 291 8.09 19.58 5.36
C ASP A 291 7.65 18.83 6.64
N GLU A 292 6.98 19.53 7.58
CA GLU A 292 6.37 18.96 8.79
C GLU A 292 4.83 18.92 8.69
N MET A 293 4.25 19.33 7.55
CA MET A 293 2.81 19.33 7.27
C MET A 293 2.53 19.05 5.79
N ASP A 294 3.22 18.10 5.18
CA ASP A 294 3.10 17.80 3.75
C ASP A 294 2.78 16.33 3.43
N GLY A 295 2.73 15.45 4.42
CA GLY A 295 2.45 14.05 4.15
C GLY A 295 2.05 13.19 5.35
N PRO A 296 1.72 11.91 5.11
CA PRO A 296 1.45 10.93 6.16
C PRO A 296 2.62 10.71 7.13
N GLU A 297 3.86 10.96 6.71
CA GLU A 297 5.06 10.91 7.57
C GLU A 297 5.00 11.85 8.78
N ASP A 298 4.15 12.88 8.72
CA ASP A 298 3.98 13.86 9.78
C ASP A 298 2.88 13.47 10.78
N CYS A 299 2.12 12.39 10.53
CA CYS A 299 1.09 11.92 11.45
C CYS A 299 1.66 11.67 12.85
N GLY A 300 0.99 12.17 13.87
CA GLY A 300 1.43 12.06 15.26
C GLY A 300 2.64 12.91 15.63
N THR A 301 3.20 13.71 14.72
CA THR A 301 4.30 14.64 15.05
C THR A 301 3.75 15.93 15.63
N ASN A 302 4.56 16.58 16.47
CA ASN A 302 4.18 17.80 17.17
C ASN A 302 4.28 19.05 16.27
N GLN A 303 3.16 19.77 16.17
CA GLN A 303 2.91 20.92 15.31
C GLN A 303 2.57 22.16 16.12
N GLY A 304 2.65 23.32 15.45
CA GLY A 304 2.23 24.61 16.02
C GLY A 304 3.36 25.61 16.26
N ASN A 305 4.59 25.31 15.86
CA ASN A 305 5.69 26.29 15.80
C ASN A 305 5.85 26.95 14.42
N GLY A 306 5.15 26.42 13.41
CA GLY A 306 5.15 26.82 12.01
C GLY A 306 6.48 26.52 11.32
N LYS A 307 6.48 26.44 9.99
CA LYS A 307 7.62 26.19 9.09
C LYS A 307 9.05 26.59 9.51
N ASP A 308 9.22 27.73 10.19
CA ASP A 308 10.55 28.21 10.63
C ASP A 308 10.99 27.59 11.98
N ASN A 309 10.20 26.67 12.55
CA ASN A 309 10.47 26.00 13.82
C ASN A 309 10.71 27.01 14.99
N ASP A 310 9.89 28.06 15.09
CA ASP A 310 10.11 29.16 16.03
C ASP A 310 9.76 28.75 17.48
N PRO A 311 10.73 28.75 18.41
CA PRO A 311 10.53 28.31 19.80
C PRO A 311 9.66 29.25 20.63
N GLY A 312 9.24 30.40 20.08
CA GLY A 312 8.29 31.32 20.70
C GLY A 312 6.83 30.85 20.64
N PHE A 313 6.54 29.80 19.88
CA PHE A 313 5.22 29.20 19.75
C PHE A 313 5.12 27.85 20.46
N ILE A 314 3.90 27.49 20.85
CA ILE A 314 3.57 26.20 21.48
C ILE A 314 3.47 25.14 20.39
N ASN A 315 4.24 24.06 20.53
CA ASN A 315 4.37 22.96 19.58
C ASN A 315 3.80 21.64 20.14
N ASP A 316 2.62 21.71 20.76
CA ASP A 316 2.02 20.62 21.53
C ASP A 316 0.72 20.11 20.85
N TRP A 317 0.70 20.10 19.51
CA TRP A 317 -0.43 19.62 18.70
C TRP A 317 0.02 18.46 17.83
N LEU A 318 -0.46 17.25 18.07
CA LEU A 318 -0.15 16.13 17.17
C LEU A 318 -0.98 16.27 15.90
N LEU A 319 -0.33 16.15 14.74
CA LEU A 319 -1.03 16.14 13.46
C LEU A 319 -1.89 14.88 13.35
N GLU A 320 -3.18 15.06 13.09
CA GLU A 320 -4.16 13.97 12.97
C GLU A 320 -4.87 13.94 11.61
N GLY A 321 -4.87 15.04 10.88
CA GLY A 321 -5.42 15.04 9.53
C GLY A 321 -5.31 16.37 8.82
N LEU A 322 -5.35 16.32 7.49
CA LEU A 322 -5.25 17.45 6.59
C LEU A 322 -6.31 17.32 5.51
N VAL A 323 -6.90 18.44 5.10
CA VAL A 323 -7.62 18.51 3.83
C VAL A 323 -6.97 19.61 3.01
N ASP A 324 -6.60 19.34 1.76
CA ASP A 324 -6.05 20.35 0.85
C ASP A 324 -7.12 21.03 -0.02
N GLU A 325 -6.73 22.07 -0.75
CA GLU A 325 -7.64 22.83 -1.61
C GLU A 325 -8.11 22.06 -2.86
N MET A 326 -7.47 20.94 -3.18
CA MET A 326 -7.86 20.01 -4.24
C MET A 326 -8.80 18.91 -3.75
N GLY A 327 -9.01 18.81 -2.44
CA GLY A 327 -9.85 17.81 -1.80
C GLY A 327 -9.12 16.52 -1.45
N GLY A 328 -7.78 16.51 -1.48
CA GLY A 328 -6.97 15.48 -0.85
C GLY A 328 -7.22 15.46 0.65
N VAL A 329 -7.37 14.27 1.22
CA VAL A 329 -7.65 14.06 2.65
C VAL A 329 -6.55 13.16 3.22
N LEU A 330 -5.86 13.65 4.24
CA LEU A 330 -5.07 12.87 5.19
C LEU A 330 -5.93 12.63 6.42
N ASP A 331 -6.14 11.38 6.77
CA ASP A 331 -6.76 10.96 8.02
C ASP A 331 -5.77 10.01 8.71
N CYS A 332 -5.17 10.45 9.82
CA CYS A 332 -4.20 9.65 10.57
C CYS A 332 -4.87 8.51 11.36
N SER A 333 -6.21 8.47 11.45
CA SER A 333 -6.99 7.45 12.16
C SER A 333 -7.54 6.33 11.28
N GLU A 334 -7.87 6.63 10.01
CA GLU A 334 -8.39 5.67 9.03
C GLU A 334 -7.25 5.20 8.11
N GLY A 335 -6.34 4.38 8.64
CA GLY A 335 -5.49 3.51 7.82
C GLY A 335 -4.57 4.21 6.81
N VAL A 336 -4.02 5.38 7.12
CA VAL A 336 -2.58 5.52 6.87
C VAL A 336 -1.87 4.68 7.94
N PRO A 337 -0.97 3.76 7.57
CA PRO A 337 -0.19 3.07 8.57
C PRO A 337 0.65 4.10 9.33
N PHE A 338 0.77 3.92 10.66
CA PHE A 338 1.58 4.68 11.62
C PHE A 338 0.95 6.00 12.14
N THR A 339 0.71 6.26 13.44
CA THR A 339 1.02 5.58 14.71
C THR A 339 0.02 6.01 15.80
N GLY A 340 -0.23 5.14 16.79
CA GLY A 340 -0.56 5.60 18.15
C GLY A 340 -1.76 4.96 18.85
N GLY A 341 -1.85 3.62 18.91
CA GLY A 341 -2.94 3.01 19.67
C GLY A 341 -2.82 1.55 20.13
N TRP A 342 -1.95 0.71 19.57
CA TRP A 342 -1.59 -0.60 20.13
C TRP A 342 -0.37 -1.18 19.37
N SER A 343 0.85 -0.94 19.85
CA SER A 343 2.02 -1.68 19.35
C SER A 343 2.06 -3.06 20.02
N PRO A 344 2.07 -4.18 19.27
CA PRO A 344 2.23 -5.52 19.83
C PRO A 344 3.55 -5.64 20.59
N ALA A 345 3.62 -6.47 21.62
CA ALA A 345 4.86 -6.64 22.40
C ALA A 345 6.06 -7.13 21.55
N SER A 346 5.79 -7.65 20.34
CA SER A 346 6.75 -8.09 19.35
C SER A 346 7.39 -6.99 18.50
N ASP A 347 6.95 -5.74 18.58
CA ASP A 347 7.65 -4.57 18.03
C ASP A 347 8.77 -4.17 19.01
N LEU A 348 9.93 -4.78 18.78
CA LEU A 348 11.11 -4.75 19.63
C LEU A 348 12.05 -3.61 19.25
N THR A 349 11.93 -3.05 18.04
CA THR A 349 12.63 -1.83 17.60
C THR A 349 11.90 -0.56 18.02
N GLY A 350 10.59 -0.64 18.25
CA GLY A 350 9.72 0.48 18.62
C GLY A 350 9.46 1.41 17.45
N ASP A 351 9.52 0.91 16.21
CA ASP A 351 9.27 1.67 14.99
C ASP A 351 7.81 1.57 14.51
N GLY A 352 6.97 0.86 15.27
CA GLY A 352 5.54 0.82 15.06
C GLY A 352 5.08 -0.19 14.02
N ILE A 353 5.94 -1.12 13.59
CA ILE A 353 5.56 -2.27 12.76
C ILE A 353 6.39 -3.49 13.20
N VAL A 354 5.76 -4.66 13.26
CA VAL A 354 6.48 -5.92 13.49
C VAL A 354 7.03 -6.43 12.16
N ASP A 355 8.33 -6.28 11.92
CA ASP A 355 8.96 -6.69 10.67
C ASP A 355 10.30 -7.45 10.85
N PHE A 356 11.09 -7.49 9.78
CA PHE A 356 12.38 -8.17 9.79
C PHE A 356 13.36 -7.59 10.82
N ALA A 357 13.26 -6.31 11.15
CA ALA A 357 14.08 -5.65 12.14
C ALA A 357 13.82 -6.21 13.56
N ASP A 358 12.57 -6.52 13.90
CA ASP A 358 12.19 -7.15 15.17
C ASP A 358 12.63 -8.61 15.24
N LEU A 359 12.46 -9.33 14.14
CA LEU A 359 12.95 -10.70 14.00
C LEU A 359 14.46 -10.79 14.24
N LEU A 360 15.22 -9.84 13.71
CA LEU A 360 16.66 -9.78 13.95
C LEU A 360 16.99 -9.59 15.44
N ARG A 361 16.15 -8.89 16.22
CA ARG A 361 16.35 -8.75 17.67
C ARG A 361 16.21 -10.09 18.39
N VAL A 362 15.14 -10.85 18.12
CA VAL A 362 14.93 -12.18 18.69
C VAL A 362 16.06 -13.15 18.31
N LEU A 363 16.44 -13.18 17.03
CA LEU A 363 17.52 -14.05 16.57
C LEU A 363 18.89 -13.67 17.16
N ALA A 364 19.13 -12.38 17.41
CA ALA A 364 20.37 -11.90 18.03
C ALA A 364 20.45 -12.21 19.53
N ALA A 365 19.30 -12.30 20.21
CA ALA A 365 19.21 -12.52 21.66
C ALA A 365 19.04 -14.01 22.06
N TRP A 366 19.04 -14.94 21.09
CA TRP A 366 18.73 -16.36 21.30
C TRP A 366 19.49 -17.01 22.46
N GLY A 367 18.77 -17.62 23.40
CA GLY A 367 19.31 -18.33 24.54
C GLY A 367 18.77 -17.85 25.88
N ALA A 368 19.50 -18.14 26.97
CA ALA A 368 19.05 -17.82 28.32
C ALA A 368 18.94 -16.30 28.53
N CYS A 369 17.86 -15.86 29.17
CA CYS A 369 17.56 -14.48 29.52
C CYS A 369 17.61 -14.29 31.05
N PRO A 370 18.82 -14.15 31.64
CA PRO A 370 18.99 -14.09 33.10
C PRO A 370 18.67 -12.72 33.74
N GLU A 371 18.49 -11.68 32.92
CA GLU A 371 17.99 -10.34 33.30
C GLU A 371 16.82 -10.00 32.35
N ASP A 372 15.93 -9.06 32.70
CA ASP A 372 14.80 -8.67 31.84
C ASP A 372 15.31 -8.31 30.43
N CYS A 373 15.02 -9.17 29.45
CA CYS A 373 15.28 -8.92 28.04
C CYS A 373 13.95 -8.68 27.31
N PRO A 374 13.82 -7.62 26.49
CA PRO A 374 12.61 -7.36 25.72
C PRO A 374 12.21 -8.50 24.77
N GLU A 375 13.19 -9.27 24.31
CA GLU A 375 13.01 -10.35 23.34
C GLU A 375 12.43 -11.65 23.92
N ASP A 376 12.26 -11.77 25.24
CA ASP A 376 11.52 -12.87 25.93
C ASP A 376 10.05 -12.47 26.08
N LEU A 377 9.30 -12.70 25.01
CA LEU A 377 7.92 -12.23 24.82
C LEU A 377 6.91 -13.05 25.63
N ASP A 378 7.22 -14.31 25.91
CA ASP A 378 6.36 -15.20 26.70
C ASP A 378 6.72 -15.25 28.20
N GLY A 379 7.82 -14.61 28.60
CA GLY A 379 8.29 -14.49 29.98
C GLY A 379 8.83 -15.79 30.56
N SER A 380 9.33 -16.70 29.71
CA SER A 380 9.83 -18.01 30.11
C SER A 380 11.22 -17.97 30.75
N GLY A 381 11.94 -16.85 30.64
CA GLY A 381 13.33 -16.68 31.07
C GLY A 381 14.35 -17.13 30.02
N ALA A 382 13.94 -17.32 28.76
CA ALA A 382 14.80 -17.63 27.62
C ALA A 382 14.19 -17.08 26.33
N VAL A 383 15.04 -16.58 25.44
CA VAL A 383 14.65 -16.23 24.06
C VAL A 383 14.81 -17.48 23.20
N ASP A 384 13.70 -18.07 22.76
CA ASP A 384 13.70 -19.29 21.96
C ASP A 384 12.64 -19.29 20.84
N PHE A 385 12.23 -20.49 20.41
CA PHE A 385 11.31 -20.64 19.30
C PHE A 385 9.91 -20.08 19.61
N LEU A 386 9.50 -20.03 20.88
CA LEU A 386 8.19 -19.49 21.25
C LEU A 386 8.15 -17.96 21.09
N ASP A 387 9.25 -17.26 21.37
CA ASP A 387 9.36 -15.81 21.15
C ASP A 387 9.47 -15.48 19.67
N LEU A 388 10.20 -16.30 18.91
CA LEU A 388 10.23 -16.21 17.45
C LEU A 388 8.81 -16.34 16.86
N LEU A 389 8.04 -17.31 17.36
CA LEU A 389 6.68 -17.52 16.88
C LEU A 389 5.77 -16.35 17.23
N ALA A 390 5.99 -15.67 18.36
CA ALA A 390 5.24 -14.47 18.75
C ALA A 390 5.54 -13.28 17.81
N VAL A 391 6.79 -13.07 17.41
CA VAL A 391 7.10 -12.04 16.38
C VAL A 391 6.48 -12.39 15.03
N LEU A 392 6.53 -13.65 14.62
CA LEU A 392 5.97 -14.07 13.34
C LEU A 392 4.43 -14.08 13.34
N SER A 393 3.77 -14.29 14.49
CA SER A 393 2.31 -14.24 14.58
C SER A 393 1.75 -12.83 14.45
N ASP A 394 2.57 -11.84 14.81
CA ASP A 394 2.20 -10.43 14.82
C ASP A 394 2.81 -9.69 13.61
N TRP A 395 3.34 -10.43 12.61
CA TRP A 395 4.03 -9.87 11.44
C TRP A 395 3.17 -8.88 10.65
N GLY A 396 3.73 -7.70 10.39
CA GLY A 396 3.04 -6.60 9.73
C GLY A 396 1.98 -5.91 10.58
N ALA A 397 1.77 -6.31 11.84
CA ALA A 397 0.94 -5.55 12.77
C ALA A 397 1.69 -4.28 13.21
N GLY A 398 1.00 -3.14 13.18
CA GLY A 398 1.51 -1.81 13.49
C GLY A 398 0.39 -0.81 13.68
#